data_AF-A0AAN8CMU0-F1
#
_entry.id   AF-A0AAN8CMU0-F1
#
_cell.length_a   1.000
_cell.length_b   1.000
_cell.length_c   1.000
_cell.angle_alpha   90.00
_cell.angle_beta   90.00
_cell.angle_gamma   90.00
#
_symmetry.space_group_name_H-M   'P 1'
#
loop_
_entity.id
_entity.type
_entity.pdbx_description
1 polymer ?
#
loop_
_entity_poly.entity_id
_entity_poly.type
_entity_poly.pdbx_seq_one_letter_code
_entity_poly.pdbx_strand_id
1 'polypeptide(L)'
;MASDSPCRPSRCAGGVLVRAQAATEQSYMESVVTFLQDVVPQAYTGAPPTDEKEKIIWVRFEKADINDTARNPEFMEMHSGTTDPPLCLMIGYTDGMQLWSVSLAGEAQELFSVRHGPVRAARILPAPHISPLKMDSFADKRPLLGVCKSTGSSG
;
A
#
# COMPACT_ATOMS: atom_id res chain seq x y z
N MET A 1 14.22 -3.71 -39.01
CA MET A 1 12.79 -3.87 -38.66
C MET A 1 12.74 -4.23 -37.19
N ALA A 2 12.40 -3.27 -36.34
CA ALA A 2 12.35 -3.47 -34.90
C ALA A 2 11.02 -4.12 -34.55
N SER A 3 11.08 -5.27 -33.90
CA SER A 3 9.92 -5.96 -33.32
C SER A 3 9.34 -5.08 -32.21
N ASP A 4 8.15 -4.54 -32.45
CA ASP A 4 7.33 -3.90 -31.43
C ASP A 4 7.13 -4.89 -30.27
N SER A 5 7.66 -4.52 -29.11
CA SER A 5 7.37 -5.21 -27.86
C SER A 5 5.92 -4.89 -27.50
N PRO A 6 5.06 -5.87 -27.18
CA PRO A 6 3.69 -5.58 -26.83
C PRO A 6 3.69 -4.75 -25.56
N CYS A 7 3.36 -3.46 -25.67
CA CYS A 7 3.04 -2.61 -24.53
C CYS A 7 1.89 -3.31 -23.79
N ARG A 8 2.23 -4.07 -22.75
CA ARG A 8 1.24 -4.59 -21.81
C ARG A 8 0.49 -3.36 -21.28
N PRO A 9 -0.84 -3.28 -21.42
CA PRO A 9 -1.61 -2.25 -20.74
C PRO A 9 -1.24 -2.34 -19.25
N SER A 10 -0.84 -1.20 -18.70
CA SER A 10 -0.50 -1.04 -17.29
C SER A 10 -1.57 -1.73 -16.46
N ARG A 11 -1.20 -2.82 -15.78
CA ARG A 11 -2.11 -3.51 -14.86
C ARG A 11 -2.26 -2.63 -13.62
N CYS A 12 -3.16 -1.66 -13.68
CA CYS A 12 -3.66 -0.96 -12.50
C CYS A 12 -4.61 -1.85 -11.64
N ALA A 13 -4.78 -3.14 -11.97
CA ALA A 13 -5.61 -4.07 -11.21
C ALA A 13 -4.89 -5.42 -11.09
N GLY A 14 -4.27 -5.69 -9.95
CA GLY A 14 -3.63 -6.98 -9.69
C GLY A 14 -2.95 -7.15 -8.33
N GLY A 15 -3.14 -6.22 -7.40
CA GLY A 15 -2.75 -6.40 -6.00
C GLY A 15 -3.86 -7.08 -5.19
N VAL A 16 -3.54 -7.50 -3.97
CA VAL A 16 -4.50 -8.14 -3.05
C VAL A 16 -5.70 -7.21 -2.80
N LEU A 17 -6.91 -7.76 -2.87
CA LEU A 17 -8.15 -7.07 -2.48
C LEU A 17 -8.67 -7.66 -1.16
N VAL A 18 -8.81 -6.81 -0.16
CA VAL A 18 -9.39 -7.12 1.15
C VAL A 18 -10.77 -6.48 1.21
N ARG A 19 -11.80 -7.30 1.42
CA ARG A 19 -13.17 -6.80 1.59
C ARG A 19 -13.35 -6.21 2.98
N ALA A 20 -14.25 -5.24 3.10
CA ALA A 20 -14.65 -4.71 4.38
C ALA A 20 -15.18 -5.83 5.28
N GLN A 21 -14.66 -5.89 6.51
CA GLN A 21 -15.14 -6.78 7.55
C GLN A 21 -15.59 -5.92 8.72
N ALA A 22 -16.71 -6.29 9.34
CA ALA A 22 -17.14 -5.66 10.58
C ALA A 22 -16.06 -5.85 11.64
N ALA A 23 -15.66 -4.77 12.32
CA ALA A 23 -14.76 -4.87 13.45
C ALA A 23 -15.47 -5.64 14.57
N THR A 24 -15.11 -6.91 14.75
CA THR A 24 -15.56 -7.73 15.87
C THR A 24 -14.55 -7.58 16.99
N GLU A 25 -15.01 -7.29 18.20
CA GLU A 25 -14.13 -7.39 19.36
C GLU A 25 -13.66 -8.84 19.52
N GLN A 26 -12.41 -9.00 19.97
CA GLN A 26 -11.87 -10.31 20.26
C GLN A 26 -12.76 -10.98 21.31
N SER A 27 -13.35 -12.12 20.99
CA SER A 27 -14.20 -12.83 21.93
C SER A 27 -13.38 -13.29 23.13
N TYR A 28 -14.01 -13.43 24.30
CA TYR A 28 -13.35 -13.97 25.49
C TYR A 28 -12.66 -15.31 25.20
N MET A 29 -13.29 -16.19 24.41
CA MET A 29 -12.71 -17.47 24.02
C MET A 29 -11.46 -17.30 23.13
N GLU A 30 -11.50 -16.39 22.15
CA GLU A 30 -10.33 -16.07 21.33
C GLU A 30 -9.21 -15.47 22.19
N SER A 31 -9.53 -14.62 23.16
CA SER A 31 -8.55 -14.05 24.09
C SER A 31 -7.87 -15.14 24.93
N VAL A 32 -8.63 -16.13 25.42
CA VAL A 32 -8.08 -17.29 26.14
C VAL A 32 -7.18 -18.14 25.23
N VAL A 33 -7.59 -18.38 23.98
CA VAL A 33 -6.79 -19.15 23.01
C VAL A 33 -5.48 -18.43 22.71
N THR A 34 -5.51 -17.12 22.46
CA THR A 34 -4.30 -16.32 22.25
C THR A 34 -3.39 -16.33 23.48
N PHE A 35 -3.95 -16.16 24.68
CA PHE A 35 -3.17 -16.24 25.91
C PHE A 35 -2.46 -17.60 26.05
N LEU A 36 -3.15 -18.72 25.79
CA LEU A 36 -2.55 -20.04 25.83
C LEU A 36 -1.43 -20.20 24.80
N GLN A 37 -1.59 -19.66 23.59
CA GLN A 37 -0.55 -19.66 22.56
C GLN A 37 0.66 -18.82 22.96
N ASP A 38 0.45 -17.71 23.67
CA ASP A 38 1.51 -16.81 24.11
C ASP A 38 2.31 -17.36 25.31
N VAL A 39 1.67 -18.08 26.23
CA VAL A 39 2.33 -18.59 27.45
C VAL A 39 2.86 -20.02 27.33
N VAL A 40 2.37 -20.83 26.38
CA VAL A 40 2.86 -22.20 26.17
C VAL A 40 4.18 -22.13 25.41
N PRO A 41 5.30 -22.63 25.97
CA PRO A 41 6.58 -22.60 25.29
C PRO A 41 6.51 -23.42 23.99
N GLN A 42 6.75 -22.76 22.85
CA GLN A 42 6.74 -23.41 21.53
C GLN A 42 7.75 -24.56 21.38
N ALA A 43 8.68 -24.71 22.34
CA ALA A 43 9.60 -25.84 22.42
C ALA A 43 8.91 -27.21 22.54
N TYR A 44 7.64 -27.27 22.99
CA TYR A 44 6.92 -28.54 23.16
C TYR A 44 6.00 -28.92 21.99
N THR A 45 5.66 -27.98 21.10
CA THR A 45 4.66 -28.20 20.04
C THR A 45 5.26 -28.60 18.69
N GLY A 46 6.60 -28.57 18.55
CA GLY A 46 7.32 -29.05 17.35
C GLY A 46 6.99 -28.28 16.06
N ALA A 47 6.18 -27.22 16.13
CA ALA A 47 5.92 -26.34 15.02
C ALA A 47 7.18 -25.49 14.78
N PRO A 48 7.65 -25.35 13.52
CA PRO A 48 8.69 -24.37 13.22
C PRO A 48 8.23 -22.99 13.69
N PRO A 49 9.14 -22.09 14.13
CA PRO A 49 8.78 -20.74 14.51
C PRO A 49 8.20 -20.01 13.29
N THR A 50 6.89 -20.10 13.09
CA THR A 50 6.16 -19.40 12.03
C THR A 50 5.73 -18.06 12.55
N ASP A 51 6.67 -17.17 12.87
CA ASP A 51 6.35 -15.73 12.94
C ASP A 51 7.63 -14.88 12.98
N GLU A 52 8.34 -14.78 11.86
CA GLU A 52 8.90 -13.46 11.56
C GLU A 52 7.74 -12.58 11.10
N LYS A 53 6.87 -12.22 12.06
CA LYS A 53 5.71 -11.38 11.81
C LYS A 53 6.22 -10.10 11.18
N GLU A 54 5.76 -9.79 9.97
CA GLU A 54 6.19 -8.58 9.27
C GLU A 54 6.02 -7.37 10.20
N LYS A 55 7.15 -6.80 10.64
CA LYS A 55 7.13 -5.77 11.67
C LYS A 55 6.84 -4.42 11.03
N ILE A 56 5.65 -3.91 11.29
CA ILE A 56 5.26 -2.55 10.90
C ILE A 56 6.09 -1.55 11.71
N ILE A 57 6.76 -0.64 11.01
CA ILE A 57 7.58 0.44 11.60
C ILE A 57 6.89 1.80 11.53
N TRP A 58 6.03 2.02 10.53
CA TRP A 58 5.20 3.21 10.41
C TRP A 58 3.99 2.95 9.53
N VAL A 59 2.95 3.73 9.76
CA VAL A 59 1.71 3.76 8.96
C VAL A 59 1.35 5.21 8.71
N ARG A 60 0.95 5.55 7.49
CA ARG A 60 0.54 6.92 7.12
C ARG A 60 -0.58 6.91 6.11
N PHE A 61 -1.50 7.85 6.25
CA PHE A 61 -2.39 8.23 5.16
C PHE A 61 -1.75 9.36 4.36
N GLU A 62 -1.70 9.23 3.04
CA GLU A 62 -1.20 10.28 2.16
C GLU A 62 -2.34 10.91 1.36
N LYS A 63 -2.26 12.24 1.23
CA LYS A 63 -3.11 13.02 0.33
C LYS A 63 -2.25 13.42 -0.86
N ALA A 64 -2.39 12.71 -1.97
CA ALA A 64 -1.59 12.91 -3.17
C ALA A 64 -2.46 13.21 -4.39
N ASP A 65 -1.84 13.54 -5.54
CA ASP A 65 -2.55 13.79 -6.80
C ASP A 65 -3.44 12.61 -7.23
N ILE A 66 -3.18 11.40 -6.74
CA ILE A 66 -4.04 10.22 -6.95
C ILE A 66 -5.45 10.42 -6.37
N ASN A 67 -5.60 11.33 -5.40
CA ASN A 67 -6.87 11.74 -4.81
C ASN A 67 -7.42 13.01 -5.49
N ASP A 68 -6.74 13.58 -6.49
CA ASP A 68 -7.20 14.74 -7.23
C ASP A 68 -8.15 14.31 -8.35
N THR A 69 -9.44 14.41 -8.06
CA THR A 69 -10.54 14.07 -8.97
C THR A 69 -10.56 14.95 -10.23
N ALA A 70 -9.95 16.14 -10.21
CA ALA A 70 -9.82 16.97 -11.40
C ALA A 70 -8.78 16.44 -12.39
N ARG A 71 -7.82 15.62 -11.92
CA ARG A 71 -6.73 15.06 -12.73
C ARG A 71 -6.93 13.59 -13.10
N ASN A 72 -7.78 12.85 -12.38
CA ASN A 72 -8.06 11.42 -12.61
C ASN A 72 -9.57 11.14 -12.61
N PRO A 73 -10.33 11.62 -13.61
CA PRO A 73 -11.78 11.44 -13.68
C PRO A 73 -12.24 9.97 -13.76
N GLU A 74 -11.41 9.08 -14.31
CA GLU A 74 -11.68 7.64 -14.41
C GLU A 74 -11.78 6.92 -13.06
N PHE A 75 -11.15 7.44 -12.00
CA PHE A 75 -11.29 6.90 -10.64
C PHE A 75 -12.66 7.23 -10.02
N MET A 76 -13.33 8.30 -10.48
CA MET A 76 -14.67 8.65 -10.02
C MET A 76 -15.73 7.64 -10.52
N GLU A 77 -15.58 7.14 -11.75
CA GLU A 77 -16.52 6.16 -12.33
C GLU A 77 -16.49 4.81 -11.59
N MET A 78 -15.35 4.45 -10.99
CA MET A 78 -15.24 3.23 -10.17
C MET A 78 -15.92 3.33 -8.80
N HIS A 79 -16.28 4.52 -8.31
CA HIS A 79 -16.73 4.74 -6.93
C HIS A 79 -18.13 5.35 -6.88
N SER A 80 -19.10 4.66 -7.51
CA SER A 80 -20.54 4.65 -7.18
C SER A 80 -21.23 5.98 -6.80
N GLY A 81 -20.79 7.12 -7.32
CA GLY A 81 -21.43 8.43 -7.09
C GLY A 81 -21.06 9.17 -5.80
N THR A 82 -20.04 8.74 -5.05
CA THR A 82 -19.52 9.52 -3.91
C THR A 82 -18.44 10.51 -4.38
N THR A 83 -18.49 11.76 -3.92
CA THR A 83 -17.52 12.81 -4.34
C THR A 83 -16.14 12.67 -3.72
N ASP A 84 -16.01 11.86 -2.66
CA ASP A 84 -14.76 11.72 -1.92
C ASP A 84 -13.86 10.64 -2.55
N PRO A 85 -12.57 10.92 -2.77
CA PRO A 85 -11.60 9.95 -3.27
C PRO A 85 -11.27 8.89 -2.20
N PRO A 86 -10.79 7.70 -2.60
CA PRO A 86 -10.35 6.68 -1.64
C PRO A 86 -9.15 7.18 -0.83
N LEU A 87 -8.93 6.61 0.35
CA LEU A 87 -7.75 6.91 1.16
C LEU A 87 -6.54 6.15 0.63
N CYS A 88 -5.40 6.84 0.50
CA CYS A 88 -4.12 6.18 0.21
C CYS A 88 -3.40 5.85 1.52
N LEU A 89 -3.32 4.57 1.86
CA LEU A 89 -2.65 4.04 3.04
C LEU A 89 -1.26 3.53 2.68
N MET A 90 -0.23 4.00 3.39
CA MET A 90 1.14 3.55 3.24
C MET A 90 1.60 2.86 4.52
N ILE A 91 2.17 1.67 4.39
CA ILE A 91 2.69 0.87 5.50
C ILE A 91 4.16 0.59 5.25
N GLY A 92 5.02 0.96 6.20
CA GLY A 92 6.43 0.61 6.18
C GLY A 92 6.70 -0.59 7.08
N TYR A 93 7.50 -1.52 6.58
CA TYR A 93 7.96 -2.70 7.30
C TYR A 93 9.48 -2.66 7.53
N THR A 94 9.99 -3.54 8.39
CA THR A 94 11.44 -3.75 8.55
C THR A 94 12.13 -4.25 7.29
N ASP A 95 11.39 -4.83 6.35
CA ASP A 95 11.91 -5.45 5.14
C ASP A 95 11.36 -4.82 3.84
N GLY A 96 10.52 -3.78 3.94
CA GLY A 96 9.86 -3.22 2.77
C GLY A 96 8.79 -2.16 3.05
N MET A 97 7.87 -1.99 2.09
CA MET A 97 6.67 -1.17 2.25
C MET A 97 5.53 -1.67 1.35
N GLN A 98 4.31 -1.24 1.67
CA GLN A 98 3.12 -1.38 0.83
C GLN A 98 2.33 -0.07 0.73
N LEU A 99 1.62 0.10 -0.38
CA LEU A 99 0.59 1.12 -0.61
C LEU A 99 -0.74 0.44 -0.88
N TRP A 100 -1.80 1.00 -0.30
CA TRP A 100 -3.16 0.51 -0.40
C TRP A 100 -4.12 1.67 -0.73
N SER A 101 -5.10 1.41 -1.58
CA SER A 101 -6.29 2.25 -1.78
C SER A 101 -7.40 1.71 -0.91
N VAL A 102 -7.99 2.55 -0.04
CA VAL A 102 -9.11 2.16 0.81
C VAL A 102 -10.34 2.94 0.39
N SER A 103 -11.34 2.24 -0.14
CA SER A 103 -12.60 2.82 -0.58
C SER A 103 -13.47 3.24 0.61
N LEU A 104 -14.47 4.10 0.36
CA LEU A 104 -15.48 4.46 1.37
C LEU A 104 -16.31 3.27 1.85
N ALA A 105 -16.41 2.21 1.05
CA ALA A 105 -17.06 0.97 1.44
C ALA A 105 -16.20 0.13 2.41
N GLY A 106 -14.96 0.56 2.69
CA GLY A 106 -14.01 -0.15 3.56
C GLY A 106 -13.23 -1.26 2.86
N GLU A 107 -13.36 -1.38 1.54
CA GLU A 107 -12.55 -2.32 0.75
C GLU A 107 -11.15 -1.73 0.57
N ALA A 108 -10.12 -2.55 0.78
CA ALA A 108 -8.73 -2.15 0.64
C ALA A 108 -8.06 -2.93 -0.50
N GLN A 109 -7.48 -2.22 -1.46
CA GLN A 109 -6.77 -2.80 -2.60
C GLN A 109 -5.30 -2.43 -2.56
N GLU A 110 -4.42 -3.42 -2.65
CA GLU A 110 -2.98 -3.18 -2.75
C GLU A 110 -2.65 -2.56 -4.11
N LEU A 111 -1.93 -1.43 -4.08
CA LEU A 111 -1.47 -0.71 -5.25
C LEU A 111 0.00 -0.98 -5.57
N PHE A 112 0.82 -1.16 -4.51
CA PHE A 112 2.26 -1.34 -4.64
C PHE A 112 2.81 -2.07 -3.42
N SER A 113 3.78 -2.96 -3.65
CA SER A 113 4.46 -3.73 -2.61
C SER A 113 5.91 -3.96 -3.01
N VAL A 114 6.84 -3.73 -2.08
CA VAL A 114 8.27 -3.93 -2.32
C VAL A 114 8.98 -4.39 -1.06
N ARG A 115 9.87 -5.37 -1.20
CA ARG A 115 10.64 -5.99 -0.10
C ARG A 115 12.15 -5.81 -0.30
N HIS A 116 12.60 -4.56 -0.40
CA HIS A 116 14.03 -4.21 -0.64
C HIS A 116 14.73 -3.69 0.63
N GLY A 117 14.31 -4.18 1.78
CA GLY A 117 14.86 -3.80 3.08
C GLY A 117 14.15 -2.60 3.70
N PRO A 118 14.61 -2.17 4.89
CA PRO A 118 13.89 -1.23 5.73
C PRO A 118 13.74 0.15 5.09
N VAL A 119 12.52 0.67 5.12
CA VAL A 119 12.21 2.01 4.62
C VAL A 119 11.98 2.95 5.80
N ARG A 120 12.81 4.00 5.92
CA ARG A 120 12.68 4.99 7.00
C ARG A 120 11.46 5.90 6.80
N ALA A 121 11.24 6.31 5.57
CA ALA A 121 10.13 7.17 5.19
C ALA A 121 9.87 7.03 3.68
N ALA A 122 8.63 7.27 3.27
CA ALA A 122 8.27 7.40 1.87
C ALA A 122 7.21 8.50 1.72
N ARG A 123 7.13 9.09 0.53
CA ARG A 123 6.15 10.14 0.21
C ARG A 123 5.81 10.11 -1.28
N ILE A 124 4.53 10.22 -1.58
CA ILE A 124 4.08 10.46 -2.95
C ILE A 124 4.37 11.93 -3.29
N LEU A 125 5.10 12.16 -4.38
CA LEU A 125 5.53 13.50 -4.78
C LEU A 125 4.37 14.24 -5.45
N PRO A 126 4.09 15.50 -5.04
CA PRO A 126 3.02 16.29 -5.63
C PRO A 126 3.29 16.60 -7.10
N ALA A 127 2.23 16.86 -7.85
CA ALA A 127 2.31 17.36 -9.21
C ALA A 127 3.03 18.70 -9.22
N PRO A 128 3.90 18.96 -10.19
CA PRO A 128 4.46 20.28 -10.32
C PRO A 128 3.38 21.18 -10.89
N HIS A 129 3.45 22.48 -10.58
CA HIS A 129 2.64 23.45 -11.28
C HIS A 129 3.02 23.49 -12.76
N ILE A 130 2.07 23.15 -13.65
CA ILE A 130 2.26 23.16 -15.10
C ILE A 130 1.91 24.56 -15.63
N SER A 131 2.74 25.09 -16.52
CA SER A 131 2.48 26.36 -17.23
C SER A 131 3.06 26.27 -18.65
N PRO A 132 2.74 27.20 -19.57
CA PRO A 132 3.32 27.18 -20.91
C PRO A 132 4.85 27.18 -20.95
N LEU A 133 5.51 27.68 -19.89
CA LEU A 133 6.96 27.74 -19.74
C LEU A 133 7.53 26.60 -18.88
N LYS A 134 6.68 25.77 -18.25
CA LYS A 134 7.07 24.71 -17.32
C LYS A 134 6.22 23.47 -17.54
N MET A 135 6.78 22.52 -18.27
CA MET A 135 6.17 21.21 -18.51
C MET A 135 6.64 20.20 -17.46
N ASP A 136 5.79 19.21 -17.17
CA ASP A 136 6.14 18.10 -16.30
C ASP A 136 6.79 16.98 -17.09
N SER A 137 8.12 16.85 -16.98
CA SER A 137 8.89 15.81 -17.69
C SER A 137 8.55 14.38 -17.27
N PHE A 138 7.80 14.20 -16.18
CA PHE A 138 7.42 12.90 -15.65
C PHE A 138 5.90 12.68 -15.68
N ALA A 139 5.14 13.49 -16.42
CA ALA A 139 3.68 13.41 -16.48
C ALA A 139 3.18 11.97 -16.68
N ASP A 140 3.75 11.24 -17.64
CA ASP A 140 3.35 9.87 -18.00
C ASP A 140 3.80 8.80 -16.99
N LYS A 141 4.64 9.17 -16.02
CA LYS A 141 5.20 8.26 -14.99
C LYS A 141 4.63 8.53 -13.60
N ARG A 142 3.72 9.49 -13.47
CA ARG A 142 3.06 9.79 -12.20
C ARG A 142 2.06 8.68 -11.85
N PRO A 143 1.79 8.46 -10.54
CA PRO A 143 2.37 9.13 -9.38
C PRO A 143 3.84 8.73 -9.14
N LEU A 144 4.66 9.68 -8.67
CA LEU A 144 6.06 9.43 -8.32
C LEU A 144 6.19 9.19 -6.81
N LEU A 145 6.98 8.20 -6.41
CA LEU A 145 7.23 7.88 -5.00
C LEU A 145 8.69 8.18 -4.63
N GLY A 146 8.88 9.07 -3.66
CA GLY A 146 10.16 9.30 -3.00
C GLY A 146 10.33 8.36 -1.82
N VAL A 147 11.45 7.63 -1.75
CA VAL A 147 11.72 6.64 -0.71
C VAL A 147 13.07 6.90 -0.04
N CYS A 148 13.07 7.03 1.30
CA CYS A 148 14.27 7.08 2.12
C CYS A 148 14.57 5.68 2.66
N LYS A 149 15.55 5.00 2.08
CA LYS A 149 16.05 3.70 2.54
C LYS A 149 16.85 3.86 3.84
N SER A 150 16.81 2.85 4.71
CA SER A 150 17.67 2.79 5.91
C SER A 150 19.02 2.11 5.60
N THR A 151 20.00 2.31 6.48
CA THR A 151 21.32 1.66 6.40
C THR A 151 21.14 0.14 6.36
N GLY A 152 21.68 -0.52 5.32
CA GLY A 152 21.55 -1.97 5.11
C GLY A 152 20.55 -2.41 4.03
N SER A 153 19.81 -1.47 3.41
CA SER A 153 18.97 -1.76 2.24
C SER A 153 19.82 -1.89 0.96
N SER A 154 19.68 -3.01 0.23
CA SER A 154 20.28 -3.19 -1.10
C SER A 154 19.45 -2.46 -2.17
N GLY A 155 20.16 -1.90 -3.16
CA GLY A 155 19.64 -1.11 -4.27
C GLY A 155 19.40 -1.93 -5.51
#